data_AF-A0A963LW44-F1
#
_entry.id   AF-A0A963LW44-F1
#
_cell.length_a   1.000
_cell.length_b   1.000
_cell.length_c   1.000
_cell.angle_alpha   90.00
_cell.angle_beta   90.00
_cell.angle_gamma   90.00
#
_symmetry.space_group_name_H-M   'P 1'
#
loop_
_entity.id
_entity.type
_entity.pdbx_description
1 polymer ?
#
loop_
_entity_poly.entity_id
_entity_poly.type
_entity_poly.pdbx_seq_one_letter_code
_entity_poly.pdbx_strand_id
1 'polypeptide(L)'
;MPRTSRTSRPIARPVRRNADADLADLPEVSAVDQVDTRFLQSLLGYNARRAALAIIERFLVRMEEFGLRPVEFSVMSVIHHNPGVTSRQLCAALNLLPPNLVGLIQSLDARGLLTRLPHPHDGRAVGL
;
A
#
# COMPACT_ATOMS: atom_id res chain seq x y z
N MET A 1 30.35 54.09 48.27
CA MET A 1 29.49 53.92 47.09
C MET A 1 28.08 53.54 47.54
N PRO A 2 27.03 54.34 47.25
CA PRO A 2 25.71 54.15 47.82
C PRO A 2 24.76 53.35 46.91
N ARG A 3 24.05 52.42 47.57
CA ARG A 3 22.62 52.06 47.50
C ARG A 3 21.92 52.06 46.13
N THR A 4 21.50 50.85 45.78
CA THR A 4 20.50 50.47 44.79
C THR A 4 19.16 51.21 44.97
N SER A 5 18.67 51.84 43.91
CA SER A 5 17.29 52.32 43.79
C SER A 5 16.57 51.51 42.70
N ARG A 6 15.62 50.69 43.16
CA ARG A 6 14.60 50.00 42.35
C ARG A 6 13.68 51.05 41.72
N THR A 7 13.81 51.28 40.41
CA THR A 7 12.76 51.98 39.65
C THR A 7 11.81 50.94 39.07
N SER A 8 10.54 51.02 39.48
CA SER A 8 9.49 50.09 39.08
C SER A 8 9.13 50.27 37.60
N ARG A 9 9.01 49.13 36.92
CA ARG A 9 8.61 49.00 35.52
C ARG A 9 7.11 49.29 35.37
N PRO A 10 6.64 50.13 34.44
CA PRO A 10 5.24 50.08 34.04
C PRO A 10 5.05 48.80 33.23
N ILE A 11 4.22 47.89 33.75
CA ILE A 11 3.78 46.71 33.00
C ILE A 11 2.87 47.23 31.89
N ALA A 12 3.34 47.16 30.63
CA ALA A 12 2.51 47.43 29.48
C ALA A 12 1.31 46.47 29.51
N ARG A 13 0.11 47.05 29.52
CA ARG A 13 -1.16 46.33 29.47
C ARG A 13 -1.13 45.42 28.23
N PRO A 14 -1.43 44.11 28.34
CA PRO A 14 -1.49 43.27 27.16
C PRO A 14 -2.58 43.85 26.25
N VAL A 15 -2.19 44.29 25.05
CA VAL A 15 -3.15 44.59 23.99
C VAL A 15 -3.97 43.32 23.86
N ARG A 16 -5.26 43.40 24.22
CA ARG A 16 -6.21 42.34 23.99
C ARG A 16 -6.27 42.19 22.47
N ARG A 17 -5.52 41.23 21.93
CA ARG A 17 -5.68 40.79 20.56
C ARG A 17 -7.08 40.21 20.53
N ASN A 18 -8.02 40.92 19.88
CA ASN A 18 -9.36 40.41 19.67
C ASN A 18 -9.22 39.10 18.89
N ALA A 19 -9.34 37.97 19.58
CA ALA A 19 -9.41 36.66 18.93
C ALA A 19 -10.55 36.62 17.91
N ASP A 20 -11.60 37.42 18.15
CA ASP A 20 -12.75 37.59 17.26
C ASP A 20 -12.38 38.25 15.92
N ALA A 21 -11.31 39.05 15.86
CA ALA A 21 -10.86 39.69 14.62
C ALA A 21 -10.02 38.74 13.75
N ASP A 22 -9.27 37.82 14.36
CA ASP A 22 -8.47 36.80 13.64
C ASP A 22 -9.36 35.66 13.08
N LEU A 23 -10.56 35.45 13.62
CA LEU A 23 -11.52 34.45 13.13
C LEU A 23 -12.41 34.97 11.98
N ALA A 24 -12.43 36.29 11.76
CA ALA A 24 -13.30 36.93 10.77
C ALA A 24 -12.77 36.83 9.32
N ASP A 25 -11.54 36.37 9.14
CA ASP A 25 -10.87 36.25 7.83
C ASP A 25 -10.58 34.78 7.45
N LEU A 26 -11.20 33.82 8.16
CA LEU A 26 -11.17 32.43 7.73
C LEU A 26 -12.08 32.28 6.51
N PRO A 27 -11.60 31.68 5.40
CA PRO A 27 -12.42 31.49 4.22
C PRO A 27 -13.67 30.68 4.61
N GLU A 28 -14.86 31.18 4.24
CA GLU A 28 -16.12 30.45 4.44
C GLU A 28 -16.03 29.11 3.69
N VAL A 29 -15.82 28.04 4.44
CA VAL A 29 -15.81 26.68 3.89
C VAL A 29 -17.26 26.26 3.70
N SER A 30 -17.79 26.50 2.50
CA SER A 30 -19.09 25.94 2.10
C SER A 30 -18.95 24.45 1.84
N ALA A 31 -19.96 23.68 2.28
CA ALA A 31 -20.08 22.28 1.91
C ALA A 31 -20.19 22.14 0.37
N VAL A 32 -19.55 21.12 -0.18
CA VAL A 32 -19.62 20.79 -1.60
C VAL A 32 -20.71 19.73 -1.80
N ASP A 33 -21.76 20.05 -2.55
CA ASP A 33 -22.89 19.14 -2.79
C ASP A 33 -22.54 17.96 -3.72
N GLN A 34 -21.64 18.17 -4.69
CA GLN A 34 -21.19 17.13 -5.62
C GLN A 34 -19.69 17.21 -5.87
N VAL A 35 -19.03 16.07 -5.75
CA VAL A 35 -17.59 15.96 -6.00
C VAL A 35 -17.35 15.81 -7.51
N ASP A 36 -16.71 16.82 -8.11
CA ASP A 36 -16.23 16.71 -9.50
C ASP A 36 -14.96 15.85 -9.56
N THR A 37 -15.05 14.70 -10.22
CA THR A 37 -13.93 13.78 -10.41
C THR A 37 -13.47 13.69 -11.87
N ARG A 38 -13.95 14.56 -12.76
CA ARG A 38 -13.64 14.50 -14.21
C ARG A 38 -12.15 14.54 -14.50
N PHE A 39 -11.39 15.34 -13.76
CA PHE A 39 -9.93 15.37 -13.89
C PHE A 39 -9.30 14.03 -13.52
N LEU A 40 -9.70 13.39 -12.42
CA LEU A 40 -9.20 12.04 -12.08
C LEU A 40 -9.58 11.01 -13.14
N GLN A 41 -10.81 11.08 -13.64
CA GLN A 41 -11.30 10.21 -14.71
C GLN A 41 -10.59 10.43 -16.05
N SER A 42 -9.88 11.55 -16.26
CA SER A 42 -9.04 11.74 -17.45
C SER A 42 -7.67 11.05 -17.34
N LEU A 43 -7.24 10.67 -16.13
CA LEU A 43 -5.95 10.05 -15.89
C LEU A 43 -6.01 8.53 -16.12
N LEU A 44 -5.25 8.04 -17.12
CA LEU A 44 -5.18 6.60 -17.44
C LEU A 44 -4.77 5.75 -16.22
N GLY A 45 -3.77 6.19 -15.46
CA GLY A 45 -3.30 5.46 -14.28
C GLY A 45 -4.39 5.30 -13.19
N TYR A 46 -5.22 6.33 -13.01
CA TYR A 46 -6.35 6.26 -12.07
C TYR A 46 -7.39 5.24 -12.55
N ASN A 47 -7.78 5.30 -13.82
CA ASN A 47 -8.75 4.37 -14.40
C ASN A 47 -8.23 2.93 -14.39
N ALA A 48 -6.96 2.70 -14.73
CA ALA A 48 -6.34 1.38 -14.67
C ALA A 48 -6.36 0.81 -13.25
N ARG A 49 -6.02 1.62 -12.24
CA ARG A 49 -6.12 1.21 -10.82
C ARG A 49 -7.56 0.90 -10.42
N ARG A 50 -8.53 1.71 -10.82
CA ARG A 50 -9.96 1.47 -10.53
C ARG A 50 -10.45 0.17 -11.17
N ALA A 51 -10.08 -0.09 -12.42
CA ALA A 51 -10.40 -1.33 -13.11
C ALA A 51 -9.77 -2.54 -12.40
N ALA A 52 -8.48 -2.47 -12.06
CA ALA A 52 -7.78 -3.53 -11.34
C ALA A 52 -8.47 -3.86 -10.00
N LEU A 53 -8.84 -2.84 -9.21
CA LEU A 53 -9.55 -3.04 -7.94
C LEU A 53 -10.89 -3.75 -8.14
N ALA A 54 -11.70 -3.31 -9.10
CA ALA A 54 -13.00 -3.92 -9.40
C ALA A 54 -12.88 -5.39 -9.86
N ILE A 55 -11.83 -5.71 -10.62
CA ILE A 55 -11.55 -7.07 -11.08
C ILE A 55 -11.06 -7.94 -9.90
N ILE A 56 -10.13 -7.42 -9.10
CA ILE A 56 -9.58 -8.13 -7.93
C ILE A 56 -10.67 -8.41 -6.90
N GLU A 57 -11.58 -7.47 -6.65
CA GLU A 57 -12.72 -7.67 -5.74
C GLU A 57 -13.55 -8.89 -6.14
N ARG A 58 -13.91 -9.01 -7.43
CA ARG A 58 -14.64 -10.17 -7.94
C ARG A 58 -13.84 -11.45 -7.87
N PHE A 59 -12.53 -11.37 -8.09
CA PHE A 59 -11.63 -12.51 -7.98
C PHE A 59 -11.57 -13.03 -6.53
N LEU A 60 -11.46 -12.13 -5.55
CA LEU A 60 -11.38 -12.48 -4.14
C LEU A 60 -12.63 -13.23 -3.66
N VAL A 61 -13.83 -12.76 -4.04
CA VAL A 61 -15.10 -13.45 -3.71
C VAL A 61 -15.12 -14.87 -4.25
N ARG A 62 -14.61 -15.11 -5.46
CA ARG A 62 -14.58 -16.45 -6.06
C ARG A 62 -13.51 -17.35 -5.47
N MET A 63 -12.40 -16.77 -5.00
CA MET A 63 -11.28 -17.54 -4.46
C MET A 63 -11.35 -17.76 -2.95
N GLU A 64 -12.34 -17.16 -2.28
CA GLU A 64 -12.58 -17.32 -0.84
C GLU A 64 -12.76 -18.79 -0.45
N GLU A 65 -13.51 -19.57 -1.25
CA GLU A 65 -13.73 -21.00 -0.98
C GLU A 65 -12.43 -21.83 -1.01
N PHE A 66 -11.43 -21.38 -1.76
CA PHE A 66 -10.12 -22.02 -1.87
C PHE A 66 -9.09 -21.44 -0.89
N GLY A 67 -9.43 -20.36 -0.18
CA GLY A 67 -8.49 -19.59 0.63
C GLY A 67 -7.28 -19.11 -0.17
N LEU A 68 -7.48 -18.70 -1.43
CA LEU A 68 -6.41 -18.30 -2.34
C LEU A 68 -6.37 -16.79 -2.54
N ARG A 69 -5.17 -16.22 -2.43
CA ARG A 69 -4.90 -14.83 -2.79
C ARG A 69 -4.57 -14.71 -4.28
N PRO A 70 -4.79 -13.54 -4.91
CA PRO A 70 -4.46 -13.33 -6.33
C PRO A 70 -3.01 -13.68 -6.68
N VAL A 71 -2.07 -13.33 -5.81
CA VAL A 71 -0.64 -13.62 -6.03
C VAL A 71 -0.35 -15.11 -5.94
N GLU A 72 -1.00 -15.83 -5.02
CA GLU A 72 -0.85 -17.29 -4.88
C GLU A 72 -1.38 -18.01 -6.11
N PHE A 73 -2.55 -17.60 -6.61
CA PHE A 73 -3.11 -18.12 -7.84
C PHE A 73 -2.18 -17.89 -9.05
N SER A 74 -1.61 -16.69 -9.18
CA SER A 74 -0.64 -16.40 -10.25
C SER A 74 0.60 -17.29 -10.16
N VAL A 75 1.14 -17.49 -8.96
CA VAL A 75 2.31 -18.38 -8.76
C VAL A 75 1.96 -19.82 -9.15
N MET A 76 0.85 -20.35 -8.64
CA MET A 76 0.40 -21.70 -8.97
C MET A 76 0.13 -21.87 -10.47
N SER A 77 -0.46 -20.85 -11.11
CA SER A 77 -0.73 -20.87 -12.55
C SER A 77 0.56 -20.94 -13.37
N VAL A 78 1.59 -20.18 -13.00
CA VAL A 78 2.88 -20.23 -13.72
C VAL A 78 3.56 -21.58 -13.53
N ILE A 79 3.57 -22.12 -12.31
CA ILE A 79 4.14 -23.44 -12.01
C ILE A 79 3.41 -24.54 -12.80
N HIS A 80 2.08 -24.52 -12.80
CA HIS A 80 1.27 -25.51 -13.50
C HIS A 80 1.56 -25.58 -15.01
N HIS A 81 1.78 -24.43 -15.65
CA HIS A 81 2.07 -24.38 -17.08
C HIS A 81 3.57 -24.55 -17.40
N ASN A 82 4.45 -24.51 -16.39
CA ASN A 82 5.91 -24.59 -16.56
C ASN A 82 6.52 -25.48 -15.46
N PRO A 83 6.32 -26.82 -15.53
CA PRO A 83 6.88 -27.73 -14.53
C PRO A 83 8.41 -27.58 -14.43
N GLY A 84 8.94 -27.47 -13.20
CA GLY A 84 10.36 -27.27 -12.97
C GLY A 84 10.82 -25.82 -13.02
N VAL A 85 9.89 -24.86 -13.05
CA VAL A 85 10.20 -23.43 -12.97
C VAL A 85 10.96 -23.13 -11.66
N THR A 86 12.01 -22.33 -11.77
CA THR A 86 12.80 -21.93 -10.61
C THR A 86 12.20 -20.71 -9.91
N SER A 87 12.50 -20.53 -8.62
CA SER A 87 12.08 -19.34 -7.87
C SER A 87 12.56 -18.03 -8.51
N ARG A 88 13.73 -18.03 -9.15
CA ARG A 88 14.26 -16.86 -9.88
C ARG A 88 13.39 -16.51 -11.09
N GLN A 89 12.98 -17.52 -11.86
CA GLN A 89 12.10 -17.33 -13.01
C GLN A 89 10.71 -16.85 -12.57
N LEU A 90 10.17 -17.39 -11.48
CA LEU A 90 8.91 -16.91 -10.89
C LEU A 90 8.98 -15.44 -10.47
N CYS A 91 10.04 -15.04 -9.76
CA CYS A 91 10.25 -13.64 -9.37
C CYS A 91 10.28 -12.72 -10.60
N ALA A 92 11.00 -13.11 -11.65
CA ALA A 92 11.11 -12.33 -12.87
C ALA A 92 9.77 -12.25 -13.64
N ALA A 93 9.06 -13.36 -13.77
CA ALA A 93 7.81 -13.43 -14.53
C ALA A 93 6.65 -12.68 -13.85
N LEU A 94 6.58 -12.74 -12.52
CA LEU A 94 5.48 -12.15 -11.74
C LEU A 94 5.85 -10.80 -11.11
N ASN A 95 7.03 -10.27 -11.42
CA ASN A 95 7.57 -9.05 -10.82
C ASN A 95 7.50 -9.08 -9.28
N LEU A 96 7.90 -10.22 -8.69
CA LEU A 96 7.91 -10.45 -7.25
C LEU A 96 9.31 -10.30 -6.68
N LEU A 97 9.40 -9.77 -5.46
CA LEU A 97 10.64 -9.74 -4.71
C LEU A 97 10.91 -11.11 -4.06
N PRO A 98 12.16 -11.59 -4.05
CA PRO A 98 12.51 -12.90 -3.48
C PRO A 98 12.00 -13.15 -2.05
N PRO A 99 12.06 -12.17 -1.11
CA PRO A 99 11.53 -12.37 0.25
C PRO A 99 10.04 -12.71 0.28
N ASN A 100 9.25 -12.09 -0.60
CA ASN A 100 7.80 -12.32 -0.68
C ASN A 100 7.48 -13.70 -1.28
N LEU A 101 8.28 -14.13 -2.26
CA LEU A 101 8.09 -15.41 -2.93
C LEU A 101 8.38 -16.59 -1.99
N VAL A 102 9.45 -16.52 -1.18
CA VAL A 102 9.82 -17.62 -0.26
C VAL A 102 8.68 -17.94 0.71
N GLY A 103 8.12 -16.92 1.37
CA GLY A 103 6.99 -17.11 2.29
C GLY A 103 5.73 -17.62 1.59
N LEU A 104 5.49 -17.18 0.36
CA LEU A 104 4.36 -17.65 -0.44
C LEU A 104 4.51 -19.13 -0.81
N ILE A 105 5.68 -19.55 -1.31
CA ILE A 105 5.94 -20.96 -1.64
C ILE A 105 5.83 -21.82 -0.37
N GLN A 106 6.39 -21.39 0.75
CA GLN A 106 6.26 -22.11 2.02
C GLN A 106 4.80 -22.27 2.45
N SER A 107 3.98 -21.23 2.32
CA SER A 107 2.57 -21.30 2.65
C SER A 107 1.80 -22.24 1.73
N LEU A 108 2.11 -22.28 0.44
CA LEU A 108 1.46 -23.18 -0.52
C LEU A 108 1.89 -24.64 -0.32
N ASP A 109 3.16 -24.87 -0.03
CA ASP A 109 3.74 -26.19 0.29
C ASP A 109 3.14 -26.74 1.60
N ALA A 110 3.03 -25.92 2.64
CA ALA A 110 2.38 -26.29 3.91
C ALA A 110 0.89 -26.65 3.75
N ARG A 111 0.24 -26.11 2.71
CA ARG A 111 -1.15 -26.43 2.34
C ARG A 111 -1.26 -27.64 1.40
N GLY A 112 -0.14 -28.25 1.01
CA GLY A 112 -0.09 -29.36 0.06
C GLY A 112 -0.45 -28.97 -1.38
N LEU A 113 -0.39 -27.67 -1.72
CA LEU A 113 -0.75 -27.14 -3.05
C LEU A 113 0.42 -27.11 -4.02
N LEU A 114 1.65 -27.32 -3.53
CA LEU A 114 2.87 -27.42 -4.32
C LEU A 114 3.68 -28.63 -3.86
N THR A 115 4.50 -29.16 -4.76
CA THR A 115 5.48 -30.20 -4.42
C THR A 115 6.83 -29.76 -4.94
N ARG A 116 7.79 -29.61 -4.02
CA ARG A 116 9.16 -29.24 -4.40
C ARG A 116 9.89 -30.46 -4.94
N LEU A 117 10.38 -30.37 -6.17
CA LEU A 117 11.20 -31.41 -6.79
C LEU A 117 12.64 -30.93 -6.95
N PRO A 118 13.65 -31.80 -6.74
CA PRO A 118 15.03 -31.46 -7.07
C PRO A 118 15.13 -31.15 -8.56
N HIS A 119 15.72 -30.01 -8.92
CA HIS A 119 15.83 -29.61 -10.32
C HIS A 119 16.79 -30.57 -11.07
N PRO A 120 16.39 -31.14 -12.23
CA PRO A 120 17.13 -32.23 -12.87
C PRO A 120 18.53 -31.86 -13.39
N HIS A 121 18.82 -30.57 -13.56
CA HIS A 121 20.11 -30.08 -14.09
C HIS A 121 20.89 -29.15 -13.17
N ASP A 122 20.34 -28.78 -12.02
CA ASP A 122 21.01 -27.87 -11.09
C ASP A 122 20.70 -28.28 -9.65
N GLY A 123 21.63 -29.00 -9.03
CA GLY A 123 21.50 -29.51 -7.66
C GLY A 123 21.41 -28.43 -6.58
N ARG A 124 21.57 -27.13 -6.94
CA ARG A 124 21.34 -26.00 -6.04
C ARG A 124 19.97 -25.34 -6.23
N ALA A 125 19.25 -25.68 -7.31
CA ALA A 125 17.93 -25.15 -7.60
C ALA A 125 16.84 -26.14 -7.16
N VAL A 126 15.82 -25.61 -6.50
CA VAL A 126 14.59 -26.36 -6.21
C VAL A 126 13.61 -26.05 -7.33
N GLY A 127 13.24 -27.08 -8.10
CA GLY A 127 12.16 -27.01 -9.09
C GLY A 127 10.82 -27.02 -8.38
N LEU A 128 9.90 -26.18 -8.85
CA LEU A 128 8.53 -26.10 -8.36
C LEU A 128 7.55 -26.65 -9.39
#